data_AF-A0A562MZQ2-F1
#
_entry.id   AF-A0A562MZQ2-F1
#
_cell.length_a   1.000
_cell.length_b   1.000
_cell.length_c   1.000
_cell.angle_alpha   90.00
_cell.angle_beta   90.00
_cell.angle_gamma   90.00
#
_symmetry.space_group_name_H-M   'P 1'
#
loop_
_entity.id
_entity.type
_entity.pdbx_description
1 polymer ?
#
loop_
_entity_poly.entity_id
_entity_poly.type
_entity_poly.pdbx_seq_one_letter_code
_entity_poly.pdbx_strand_id
1 'polypeptide(L)' 'MPGKYDEFVHLENIRNFEKKLETETDPVKRDLLVKLLAEEKVGKLSPTVTEPQARFL' A
#
# COMPACT_ATOMS: atom_id res chain seq x y z
N MET A 1 19.01 8.51 3.61
CA MET A 1 19.11 7.22 2.92
C MET A 1 17.70 6.83 2.49
N PRO A 2 17.37 6.90 1.18
CA PRO A 2 16.00 6.73 0.67
C PRO A 2 15.30 5.46 1.15
N GLY A 3 16.01 4.33 1.24
CA GLY A 3 15.41 3.04 1.58
C GLY A 3 14.83 2.88 2.99
N LYS A 4 15.17 3.75 3.95
CA LYS A 4 14.57 3.68 5.31
C LYS A 4 13.15 4.24 5.37
N TYR A 5 12.85 5.20 4.49
CA TYR A 5 11.51 5.79 4.41
C TYR A 5 10.56 4.81 3.72
N ASP A 6 11.02 4.16 2.65
CA ASP A 6 10.25 3.17 1.91
C ASP A 6 9.88 1.97 2.79
N GLU A 7 10.80 1.46 3.61
CA GLU A 7 10.53 0.39 4.57
C GLU A 7 9.44 0.76 5.59
N PHE A 8 9.45 2.01 6.08
CA PHE A 8 8.42 2.48 7.02
C PHE A 8 7.04 2.52 6.35
N VAL A 9 6.95 3.02 5.12
CA VAL A 9 5.71 3.08 4.35
C VAL A 9 5.17 1.67 4.07
N HIS A 10 6.03 0.72 3.72
CA HIS A 10 5.62 -0.68 3.52
C HIS A 10 5.01 -1.29 4.79
N LEU A 11 5.65 -1.08 5.94
CA LEU A 11 5.15 -1.59 7.21
C LEU A 11 3.81 -0.95 7.61
N GLU A 12 3.64 0.34 7.36
CA GLU A 12 2.38 1.04 7.60
C GLU A 12 1.26 0.56 6.68
N ASN A 13 1.55 0.36 5.38
CA ASN A 13 0.61 -0.17 4.41
C ASN A 13 0.12 -1.57 4.80
N ILE A 14 1.03 -2.46 5.21
CA ILE A 14 0.70 -3.81 5.69
C ILE A 14 -0.28 -3.72 6.87
N ARG A 15 0.03 -2.91 7.89
CA ARG A 15 -0.86 -2.73 9.06
C ARG A 15 -2.23 -2.18 8.67
N ASN A 16 -2.27 -1.25 7.72
CA ASN A 16 -3.53 -0.66 7.25
C ASN A 16 -4.41 -1.67 6.50
N PHE A 17 -3.81 -2.52 5.66
CA PHE A 17 -4.55 -3.58 4.98
C PHE A 17 -5.07 -4.64 5.96
N GLU A 18 -4.25 -5.08 6.92
CA GLU A 18 -4.65 -6.03 7.96
C GLU A 18 -5.82 -5.49 8.79
N LYS A 19 -5.74 -4.22 9.23
CA LYS A 19 -6.83 -3.57 9.97
C LYS A 19 -8.12 -3.44 9.16
N LYS A 20 -8.05 -3.13 7.87
CA LYS A 20 -9.24 -3.06 7.01
C LYS A 20 -9.90 -4.43 6.82
N LEU A 21 -9.12 -5.51 6.77
CA LEU A 21 -9.64 -6.88 6.64
C LEU A 21 -10.44 -7.35 7.87
N GLU A 22 -10.20 -6.77 9.05
CA GLU A 22 -10.93 -7.11 10.29
C GLU A 22 -12.41 -6.69 10.21
N THR A 23 -12.71 -5.58 9.52
CA THR A 23 -14.06 -5.00 9.47
C THR A 23 -14.73 -5.11 8.11
N GLU A 24 -13.99 -5.44 7.04
CA GLU A 24 -14.56 -5.58 5.69
C GLU A 24 -15.42 -6.84 5.55
N THR A 25 -16.69 -6.63 5.23
CA THR A 25 -17.70 -7.68 5.05
C THR A 25 -18.04 -7.92 3.59
N ASP A 26 -17.72 -6.98 2.70
CA ASP A 26 -17.91 -7.14 1.26
C ASP A 26 -16.89 -8.16 0.71
N PRO A 27 -17.34 -9.28 0.13
CA PRO A 27 -16.45 -10.34 -0.32
C PRO A 27 -15.53 -9.89 -1.47
N VAL A 28 -15.98 -8.99 -2.34
CA VAL A 28 -15.19 -8.48 -3.47
C VAL A 28 -14.09 -7.56 -2.97
N LYS A 29 -14.43 -6.64 -2.05
CA LYS A 29 -13.43 -5.74 -1.45
C LYS A 29 -12.44 -6.50 -0.58
N ARG A 30 -12.91 -7.50 0.15
CA ARG A 30 -12.06 -8.36 0.97
C ARG A 30 -11.05 -9.13 0.12
N ASP A 31 -11.47 -9.70 -1.01
CA ASP A 31 -10.55 -10.37 -1.95
C ASP A 31 -9.50 -9.41 -2.52
N LEU A 32 -9.91 -8.18 -2.88
CA LEU A 32 -8.99 -7.14 -3.32
C LEU A 32 -7.98 -6.75 -2.22
N LEU A 33 -8.43 -6.55 -0.98
CA LEU A 33 -7.56 -6.23 0.16
C LEU A 33 -6.55 -7.35 0.43
N VAL A 34 -6.96 -8.62 0.30
CA VAL A 34 -6.05 -9.77 0.43
C VAL A 34 -4.97 -9.76 -0.65
N LYS A 35 -5.34 -9.48 -1.91
CA LYS A 35 -4.38 -9.36 -3.02
C LYS A 35 -3.37 -8.23 -2.80
N LEU A 36 -3.85 -7.04 -2.43
CA LEU A 36 -2.99 -5.88 -2.17
C LEU A 36 -2.04 -6.13 -0.98
N LEU A 37 -2.52 -6.75 0.09
CA LEU A 37 -1.68 -7.13 1.22
C LEU A 37 -0.58 -8.12 0.82
N ALA A 38 -0.91 -9.10 -0.03
CA ALA A 38 0.07 -10.05 -0.53
C ALA A 38 1.13 -9.36 -1.40
N GLU A 39 0.72 -8.43 -2.28
CA GLU A 39 1.62 -7.64 -3.12
C GLU A 39 2.53 -6.72 -2.31
N GLU A 40 2.03 -6.07 -1.25
CA GLU A 40 2.82 -5.24 -0.34
C GLU A 40 3.87 -6.08 0.40
N LYS A 41 3.49 -7.26 0.91
CA LYS A 41 4.40 -8.17 1.64
C LYS A 41 5.55 -8.70 0.79
N VAL A 42 5.37 -8.79 -0.53
CA VAL A 42 6.44 -9.19 -1.47
C VAL A 42 7.17 -7.98 -2.09
N GLY A 43 6.87 -6.76 -1.66
CA GLY A 43 7.51 -5.54 -2.15
C GLY A 43 7.16 -5.19 -3.59
N LYS A 44 6.02 -5.67 -4.12
CA LYS A 44 5.57 -5.36 -5.50
C LYS A 44 4.88 -4.02 -5.62
N LEU A 45 4.35 -3.50 -4.51
CA LEU A 45 3.77 -2.17 -4.45
C LEU A 45 4.89 -1.21 -4.10
N SER A 46 5.45 -0.49 -5.08
CA SER A 46 6.34 0.63 -4.75
C SER A 46 5.49 1.75 -4.17
N PRO A 47 5.95 2.48 -3.13
CA PRO A 47 5.34 3.75 -2.80
C PRO A 47 5.49 4.63 -4.04
N THR A 48 4.41 4.80 -4.80
CA THR A 48 4.40 5.77 -5.88
C THR A 48 4.60 7.11 -5.21
N VAL A 49 5.82 7.63 -5.29
CA VAL A 49 6.06 9.06 -5.17
C VAL A 49 5.21 9.63 -6.30
N THR A 50 4.04 10.15 -5.96
CA THR A 50 3.24 10.96 -6.85
C THR A 50 4.13 12.16 -7.17
N GLU A 51 4.91 12.08 -8.25
CA GLU A 51 5.61 13.24 -8.77
C GLU A 51 4.54 14.32 -8.94
N PRO A 52 4.69 15.50 -8.31
CA PRO A 52 3.83 16.61 -8.62
C PRO A 52 4.07 16.89 -10.10
N GLN A 53 3.08 16.59 -10.95
CA GLN A 53 3.13 16.89 -12.36
C GLN A 53 3.64 18.31 -12.50
N ALA A 54 4.83 18.45 -13.10
CA ALA A 54 5.43 19.74 -13.37
C ALA A 54 4.37 20.58 -14.10
N ARG A 55 3.83 21.58 -13.40
CA ARG A 55 3.09 22.66 -14.04
C ARG A 55 4.13 23.42 -14.85
N PHE A 56 4.27 23.03 -16.11
CA PHE A 56 4.91 23.87 -17.11
C PHE A 56 4.06 25.15 -17.25
N LEU A 57 4.62 26.27 -16.81
CA LEU A 57 4.26 27.63 -17.20
C LEU A 57 5.55 28.37 -17.54
#